data_AF-A0AAW9BEF3-F1
#
_entry.id   AF-A0AAW9BEF3-F1
#
_cell.length_a   1.000
_cell.length_b   1.000
_cell.length_c   1.000
_cell.angle_alpha   90.00
_cell.angle_beta   90.00
_cell.angle_gamma   90.00
#
_symmetry.space_group_name_H-M   'P 1'
#
loop_
_entity.id
_entity.type
_entity.pdbx_description
1 polymer ?
#
loop_
_entity_poly.entity_id
_entity_poly.type
_entity_poly.pdbx_seq_one_letter_code
_entity_poly.pdbx_strand_id
1 'polypeptide(L)'
;MKAWLVCLAMAIGLVGCAENTAGIRIDGQTQKVFFNDNVLGSRLLVDNITTTYVDDRPRGVVLLSSNYKGDQHILYRFYWYDNNGLEVNTKPGPWRKMIVRGFEQVTLSEVTVNPNGTKFRVQIREAQDD
;
A
#
# COMPACT_ATOMS: atom_id res chain seq x y z
N MET A 1 -41.96 3.34 36.80
CA MET A 1 -40.80 2.41 36.82
C MET A 1 -40.40 1.86 35.44
N LYS A 2 -41.31 1.74 34.45
CA LYS A 2 -40.98 1.26 33.08
C LYS A 2 -40.27 2.27 32.17
N ALA A 3 -40.54 3.57 32.32
CA ALA A 3 -39.98 4.61 31.46
C ALA A 3 -38.46 4.79 31.63
N TRP A 4 -37.94 4.55 32.84
CA TRP A 4 -36.50 4.71 33.12
C TRP A 4 -35.66 3.64 32.42
N LEU A 5 -36.18 2.41 32.30
CA LEU A 5 -35.50 1.32 31.59
C LEU A 5 -35.38 1.60 30.08
N VAL A 6 -36.35 2.31 29.49
CA VAL A 6 -36.33 2.68 28.06
C VAL A 6 -35.27 3.76 27.78
N CYS A 7 -35.14 4.74 28.68
CA CYS A 7 -34.11 5.77 28.55
C CYS A 7 -32.68 5.21 28.71
N LEU A 8 -32.50 4.23 29.61
CA LEU A 8 -31.20 3.60 29.81
C LEU A 8 -30.78 2.72 28.63
N ALA A 9 -31.74 2.03 27.98
CA ALA A 9 -31.48 1.23 26.79
C ALA A 9 -31.11 2.10 25.56
N MET A 10 -31.67 3.31 25.46
CA MET A 10 -31.36 4.25 24.36
C MET A 10 -29.97 4.88 24.51
N ALA A 11 -29.45 5.04 25.73
CA ALA A 11 -28.11 5.57 25.97
C ALA A 11 -26.98 4.60 25.55
N ILE A 12 -27.23 3.29 25.53
CA ILE A 12 -26.22 2.27 25.20
C ILE A 12 -26.07 2.09 23.67
N GLY A 13 -27.03 2.55 22.87
CA GLY A 13 -26.99 2.44 21.40
C GLY A 13 -26.02 3.39 20.68
N LEU A 14 -25.39 4.32 21.40
CA LEU A 14 -24.48 5.32 20.81
C LEU A 14 -23.00 4.90 20.84
N VAL A 15 -22.67 3.74 21.41
CA VAL A 15 -21.29 3.22 21.47
C VAL A 15 -21.05 2.26 20.29
N GLY A 16 -21.22 2.77 19.08
CA GLY A 16 -21.35 1.95 17.88
C GLY A 16 -20.62 2.48 16.65
N CYS A 17 -19.48 3.14 16.81
CA CYS A 17 -18.54 3.35 15.72
C CYS A 17 -17.14 2.97 16.20
N ALA A 18 -16.80 1.68 16.06
CA ALA A 18 -15.38 1.31 16.03
C ALA A 18 -14.83 1.85 14.71
N GLU A 19 -14.19 3.01 14.76
CA GLU A 19 -13.44 3.58 13.65
C GLU A 19 -12.16 2.75 13.43
N ASN A 20 -12.30 1.50 13.01
CA ASN A 20 -11.24 0.81 12.28
C ASN A 20 -11.28 1.27 10.82
N THR A 21 -11.29 2.59 10.61
CA THR A 21 -11.01 3.13 9.28
C THR A 21 -9.51 3.00 9.11
N ALA A 22 -9.09 2.09 8.23
CA ALA A 22 -7.74 2.06 7.69
C ALA A 22 -7.27 3.50 7.48
N GLY A 23 -6.29 3.95 8.27
CA GLY A 23 -5.77 5.29 8.20
C GLY A 23 -5.08 5.49 6.86
N ILE A 24 -5.85 5.91 5.84
CA ILE A 24 -5.29 6.35 4.57
C ILE A 24 -4.55 7.65 4.88
N ARG A 25 -3.22 7.58 4.94
CA ARG A 25 -2.40 8.79 4.84
C ARG A 25 -2.56 9.33 3.43
N ILE A 26 -3.32 10.41 3.29
CA ILE A 26 -3.39 11.19 2.05
C ILE A 26 -2.22 12.17 2.07
N ASP A 27 -1.00 11.64 1.97
CA ASP A 27 0.09 12.45 1.44
C ASP A 27 0.02 12.29 -0.08
N GLY A 28 0.00 13.38 -0.85
CA GLY A 28 -0.16 13.32 -2.30
C GLY A 28 0.86 12.41 -3.00
N GLN A 29 2.00 12.18 -2.35
CA GLN A 29 3.03 11.25 -2.82
C GLN A 29 2.69 9.76 -2.57
N THR A 30 2.01 9.40 -1.48
CA THR A 30 1.73 7.99 -1.13
C THR A 30 0.60 7.36 -1.93
N GLN A 31 -0.13 8.13 -2.75
CA GLN A 31 -1.24 7.63 -3.58
C GLN A 31 -0.83 6.55 -4.59
N LYS A 32 0.47 6.38 -4.87
CA LYS A 32 1.00 5.34 -5.75
C LYS A 32 1.32 4.02 -5.04
N VAL A 33 1.32 3.96 -3.70
CA VAL A 33 1.59 2.72 -2.96
C VAL A 33 0.35 2.31 -2.18
N PHE A 34 -0.07 1.05 -2.36
CA PHE A 34 -1.22 0.47 -1.69
C PHE A 34 -0.79 -0.70 -0.83
N PHE A 35 -1.02 -0.60 0.48
CA PHE A 35 -0.84 -1.72 1.41
C PHE A 35 -2.15 -2.47 1.56
N ASN A 36 -2.13 -3.78 1.34
CA ASN A 36 -3.29 -4.65 1.51
C ASN A 36 -3.65 -4.92 2.98
N ASP A 37 -2.74 -4.63 3.91
CA ASP A 37 -2.90 -4.85 5.33
C ASP A 37 -2.49 -3.60 6.13
N ASN A 38 -3.34 -3.21 7.10
CA ASN A 38 -3.14 -2.00 7.91
C ASN A 38 -1.95 -2.13 8.86
N VAL A 39 -1.69 -3.32 9.38
CA VAL A 39 -0.55 -3.56 10.27
C VAL A 39 0.74 -3.39 9.49
N LEU A 40 0.82 -3.96 8.29
CA LEU A 40 1.94 -3.78 7.39
C LEU A 40 2.12 -2.29 7.00
N GLY A 41 1.04 -1.61 6.62
CA GLY A 41 1.06 -0.18 6.29
C GLY A 41 1.45 0.73 7.46
N SER A 42 1.28 0.26 8.70
CA SER A 42 1.75 0.99 9.90
C SER A 42 3.24 0.77 10.20
N ARG A 43 3.81 -0.33 9.71
CA ARG A 43 5.21 -0.73 9.93
C ARG A 43 6.16 -0.25 8.83
N LEU A 44 5.66 -0.04 7.62
CA LEU A 44 6.45 0.41 6.48
C LEU A 44 6.13 1.86 6.14
N LEU A 45 7.17 2.68 5.99
CA LEU A 45 7.07 4.06 5.54
C LEU A 45 7.46 4.12 4.07
N VAL A 46 6.73 4.93 3.30
CA VAL A 46 7.10 5.24 1.92
C VAL A 46 7.93 6.52 1.95
N ASP A 47 9.25 6.38 1.80
CA ASP A 47 10.18 7.49 1.93
C ASP A 47 10.20 8.37 0.66
N ASN A 48 10.12 7.73 -0.51
CA ASN A 48 10.19 8.42 -1.79
C ASN A 48 9.56 7.59 -2.91
N ILE A 49 8.98 8.29 -3.90
CA ILE A 49 8.47 7.66 -5.12
C ILE A 49 8.96 8.46 -6.33
N THR A 50 9.75 7.82 -7.19
CA THR A 50 10.29 8.45 -8.39
C THR A 50 10.05 7.59 -9.62
N THR A 51 10.07 8.26 -10.78
CA THR A 51 10.14 7.60 -12.09
C THR A 51 11.50 7.94 -12.70
N THR A 52 12.32 6.94 -12.97
CA THR A 52 13.57 7.06 -13.73
C THR A 52 13.39 6.44 -15.12
N TYR A 53 14.45 6.38 -15.91
CA TYR A 53 14.42 5.74 -17.23
C TYR A 53 15.55 4.71 -17.38
N VAL A 54 15.27 3.61 -18.06
CA VAL A 54 16.25 2.58 -18.48
C VAL A 54 15.91 2.24 -19.92
N ASP A 55 16.86 2.42 -20.85
CA ASP A 55 16.67 2.18 -22.29
C ASP A 55 15.39 2.83 -22.85
N ASP A 56 15.21 4.13 -22.55
CA ASP A 56 14.03 4.94 -22.90
C ASP A 56 12.68 4.44 -22.35
N ARG A 57 12.69 3.47 -21.43
CA ARG A 57 11.50 2.97 -20.76
C ARG A 57 11.37 3.52 -19.35
N PRO A 58 10.17 4.00 -18.96
CA PRO A 58 9.89 4.36 -17.58
C PRO A 58 10.21 3.24 -16.59
N ARG A 59 10.91 3.60 -15.52
CA ARG A 59 11.21 2.75 -14.37
C ARG A 59 10.62 3.37 -13.11
N GLY A 60 9.66 2.68 -12.50
CA GLY A 60 9.10 3.09 -11.22
C GLY A 60 10.04 2.69 -10.10
N VAL A 61 10.27 3.59 -9.16
CA VAL A 61 11.13 3.38 -8.00
C VAL A 61 10.39 3.83 -6.74
N VAL A 62 10.32 2.94 -5.74
CA VAL A 62 9.72 3.21 -4.43
C VAL A 62 10.77 2.89 -3.37
N LEU A 63 11.12 3.89 -2.57
CA LEU A 63 11.98 3.74 -1.41
C LEU A 63 11.09 3.50 -0.18
N LEU A 64 11.35 2.42 0.54
CA LEU A 64 10.61 2.03 1.73
C LEU A 64 11.57 1.92 2.92
N SER A 65 11.15 2.40 4.08
CA SER A 65 11.84 2.13 5.34
C SER A 65 10.94 1.36 6.32
N SER A 66 11.54 0.49 7.12
CA SER A 66 10.85 -0.14 8.24
C SER A 66 10.88 0.78 9.46
N ASN A 67 9.71 1.03 10.05
CA ASN A 67 9.57 1.65 11.37
C ASN A 67 9.23 0.59 12.43
N TYR A 68 9.64 -0.66 12.20
CA TYR A 68 9.42 -1.77 13.11
C TYR A 68 10.72 -2.54 13.33
N LYS A 69 10.85 -3.15 14.52
CA LYS A 69 12.08 -3.85 14.91
C LYS A 69 12.28 -5.22 14.28
N GLY A 70 11.20 -5.89 13.88
CA GLY A 70 11.25 -7.22 13.28
C GLY A 70 11.40 -7.15 11.76
N ASP A 71 11.56 -8.31 11.13
CA ASP A 71 11.58 -8.42 9.67
C ASP A 71 10.14 -8.45 9.11
N GLN A 72 9.94 -7.87 7.92
CA GLN A 72 8.68 -7.93 7.17
C GLN A 72 8.93 -8.67 5.87
N HIS A 73 8.31 -9.83 5.72
CA HIS A 73 8.30 -10.55 4.46
C HIS A 73 7.14 -10.01 3.63
N ILE A 74 7.43 -9.41 2.48
CA ILE A 74 6.42 -8.78 1.63
C ILE A 74 6.40 -9.40 0.24
N LEU A 75 5.22 -9.38 -0.36
CA LEU A 75 5.01 -9.53 -1.78
C LEU A 75 4.63 -8.16 -2.35
N TYR A 76 5.27 -7.75 -3.44
CA TYR A 76 4.94 -6.51 -4.13
C TYR A 76 4.75 -6.72 -5.63
N ARG A 77 3.96 -5.84 -6.25
CA ARG A 77 3.67 -5.85 -7.69
C ARG A 77 3.42 -4.44 -8.20
N PHE A 78 3.99 -4.12 -9.36
CA PHE A 78 3.72 -2.86 -10.06
C PHE A 78 2.56 -3.05 -11.06
N TYR A 79 1.73 -2.03 -11.15
CA TYR A 79 0.69 -1.86 -12.15
C TYR A 79 1.02 -0.60 -12.93
N TRP A 80 0.97 -0.68 -14.25
CA TRP A 80 1.35 0.40 -15.15
C TRP A 80 0.13 0.95 -15.85
N TYR A 81 0.11 2.27 -16.00
CA TYR A 81 -0.99 3.02 -16.58
C TYR A 81 -0.47 3.98 -17.64
N ASP A 82 -1.31 4.26 -18.64
CA ASP A 82 -1.04 5.30 -19.62
C ASP A 82 -1.30 6.71 -19.04
N ASN A 83 -1.15 7.73 -19.88
CA ASN A 83 -1.41 9.11 -19.49
C ASN A 83 -2.88 9.37 -19.12
N ASN A 84 -3.81 8.60 -19.67
CA ASN A 84 -5.25 8.67 -19.40
C ASN A 84 -5.65 7.94 -18.11
N GLY A 85 -4.72 7.21 -17.49
CA GLY A 85 -4.98 6.43 -16.28
C GLY A 85 -5.56 5.04 -16.54
N LEU A 86 -5.49 4.55 -17.79
CA LEU A 86 -5.91 3.20 -18.16
C LEU A 86 -4.75 2.23 -17.90
N GLU A 87 -5.04 1.10 -17.26
CA GLU A 87 -4.03 0.05 -17.05
C GLU A 87 -3.59 -0.52 -18.41
N VAL A 88 -2.28 -0.54 -18.66
CA VAL A 88 -1.72 -0.96 -19.96
C VAL A 88 -1.24 -2.41 -19.98
N ASN A 89 -1.13 -3.04 -18.82
CA ASN A 89 -0.69 -4.43 -18.71
C ASN A 89 -1.88 -5.37 -18.93
N THR A 90 -1.93 -6.04 -20.09
CA THR A 90 -2.97 -7.05 -20.36
C THR A 90 -2.83 -8.31 -19.49
N LYS A 91 -1.62 -8.56 -18.97
CA LYS A 91 -1.33 -9.56 -17.94
C LYS A 91 -0.46 -8.92 -16.86
N PRO A 92 -0.89 -8.89 -15.59
CA PRO A 92 -0.07 -8.36 -14.51
C PRO A 92 1.22 -9.18 -14.36
N GLY A 93 2.33 -8.51 -14.03
CA GLY A 93 3.59 -9.16 -13.68
C GLY A 93 3.44 -10.09 -12.46
N PRO A 94 4.38 -11.01 -12.20
CA PRO A 94 4.32 -11.85 -11.02
C PRO A 94 4.45 -11.02 -9.73
N TRP A 95 3.93 -11.53 -8.61
CA TRP A 95 4.27 -10.99 -7.30
C TRP A 95 5.75 -11.26 -7.03
N ARG A 96 6.49 -10.26 -6.55
CA ARG A 96 7.90 -10.38 -6.18
C ARG A 96 8.05 -10.39 -4.66
N LYS A 97 8.86 -11.30 -4.13
CA LYS A 97 9.14 -11.39 -2.69
C LYS A 97 10.31 -10.48 -2.31
N MET A 98 10.21 -9.82 -1.16
CA MET A 98 11.27 -9.01 -0.54
C MET A 98 11.20 -9.19 0.98
N ILE A 99 12.35 -9.10 1.64
CA ILE A 99 12.42 -8.99 3.10
C ILE A 99 12.85 -7.56 3.41
N VAL A 100 12.04 -6.84 4.16
CA VAL A 100 12.42 -5.53 4.74
C VAL A 100 12.83 -5.81 6.17
N ARG A 101 14.12 -5.74 6.50
CA ARG A 101 14.56 -6.01 7.87
C ARG A 101 14.19 -4.86 8.78
N GLY A 102 14.21 -5.13 10.08
CA GLY A 102 13.89 -4.13 11.09
C GLY A 102 14.75 -2.88 10.96
N PHE A 103 14.11 -1.71 10.89
CA PHE A 103 14.74 -0.40 10.68
C PHE A 103 15.59 -0.26 9.40
N GLU A 104 15.48 -1.20 8.46
CA GLU A 104 16.18 -1.14 7.17
C GLU A 104 15.40 -0.30 6.16
N GLN A 105 16.14 0.29 5.22
CA GLN A 105 15.58 0.90 4.02
C GLN A 105 15.85 0.01 2.80
N VAL A 106 14.83 -0.21 1.98
CA VAL A 106 14.90 -1.01 0.75
C VAL A 106 14.32 -0.25 -0.44
N THR A 107 14.75 -0.63 -1.65
CA THR A 107 14.22 -0.08 -2.89
C THR A 107 13.44 -1.12 -3.67
N LEU A 108 12.18 -0.83 -3.97
CA LEU A 108 11.37 -1.58 -4.93
C LEU A 108 11.46 -0.88 -6.29
N SER A 109 11.64 -1.64 -7.37
CA SER A 109 11.63 -1.03 -8.70
C SER A 109 11.16 -1.97 -9.81
N GLU A 110 10.59 -1.41 -10.87
CA GLU A 110 10.22 -2.14 -12.08
C GLU A 110 10.39 -1.24 -13.30
N VAL A 111 10.79 -1.81 -14.43
CA VAL A 111 10.78 -1.14 -15.74
C VAL A 111 9.50 -1.56 -16.46
N THR A 112 8.78 -0.62 -17.06
CA THR A 112 7.59 -0.96 -17.85
C THR A 112 7.98 -1.82 -19.05
N VAL A 113 7.22 -2.90 -19.26
CA VAL A 113 7.32 -3.72 -20.48
C VAL A 113 6.42 -3.18 -21.59
N ASN A 114 5.43 -2.35 -21.24
CA ASN A 114 4.53 -1.73 -22.21
C ASN A 114 5.02 -0.31 -22.56
N PRO A 115 5.23 0.01 -23.85
CA PRO A 115 5.72 1.34 -24.27
C PRO A 115 4.77 2.49 -23.90
N ASN A 116 3.48 2.22 -23.71
CA ASN A 116 2.49 3.23 -23.31
C ASN A 116 2.42 3.43 -21.79
N GLY A 117 3.12 2.62 -20.99
CA GLY A 117 3.09 2.71 -19.53
C GLY A 117 3.94 3.85 -19.00
N THR A 118 3.32 4.95 -18.58
CA THR A 118 4.02 6.17 -18.11
C THR A 118 3.83 6.43 -16.62
N LYS A 119 2.74 5.92 -16.03
CA LYS A 119 2.41 6.05 -14.61
C LYS A 119 2.37 4.67 -13.98
N PHE A 120 2.59 4.59 -12.67
CA PHE A 120 2.53 3.31 -11.95
C PHE A 120 1.88 3.41 -10.58
N ARG A 121 1.41 2.25 -10.11
CA ARG A 121 1.01 1.97 -8.72
C ARG A 121 1.75 0.72 -8.25
N VAL A 122 2.13 0.66 -6.99
CA VAL A 122 2.68 -0.53 -6.34
C VAL A 122 1.68 -1.06 -5.33
N GLN A 123 1.32 -2.33 -5.42
CA GLN A 123 0.62 -3.03 -4.35
C GLN A 123 1.62 -3.82 -3.51
N ILE A 124 1.43 -3.80 -2.20
CA ILE A 124 2.27 -4.48 -1.22
C ILE A 124 1.35 -5.26 -0.27
N ARG A 125 1.68 -6.53 -0.07
CA ARG A 125 1.00 -7.41 0.90
C ARG A 125 2.02 -8.22 1.68
N GLU A 126 1.61 -8.74 2.83
CA GLU A 126 2.44 -9.68 3.58
C GLU A 126 2.65 -10.96 2.77
N ALA A 127 3.86 -11.52 2.82
CA ALA A 127 4.12 -12.86 2.33
C ALA A 127 3.71 -13.84 3.43
N GLN A 128 2.76 -14.72 3.12
CA GLN A 128 2.46 -15.85 4.00
C GLN A 128 3.60 -16.87 3.88
N ASP A 129 4.05 -17.38 5.02
CA ASP A 129 4.89 -18.58 5.06
C ASP A 129 3.93 -19.77 4.97
N ASP A 130 3.95 -20.48 3.84
CA ASP A 130 3.23 -21.74 3.64
C ASP A 130 3.84 -22.87 4.49
#